data_AF-A0A8T6SC91-F1
#
_entry.id   AF-A0A8T6SC91-F1
#
_cell.length_a   1.000
_cell.length_b   1.000
_cell.length_c   1.000
_cell.angle_alpha   90.00
_cell.angle_beta   90.00
_cell.angle_gamma   90.00
#
_symmetry.space_group_name_H-M   'P 1'
#
loop_
_entity.id
_entity.type
_entity.pdbx_description
1 polymer ?
#
loop_
_entity_poly.entity_id
_entity_poly.type
_entity_poly.pdbx_seq_one_letter_code
_entity_poly.pdbx_strand_id
1 'polypeptide(L)'
;MNTLVGEVIEALRTLEKKQGIQVRIDPPITHLPTSLSREMVTTIGQVADQLEIANKRMDSGAGHDAQNMAAKTKAGMIFVPSVDGISHAPMEWTNWRDIERGTRVLTETLKNLSQKNNKTMWKA
;
A
#
# COMPACT_ATOMS: atom_id res chain seq x y z
N MET A 1 6.83 24.70 -10.77
CA MET A 1 7.05 23.24 -10.72
C MET A 1 5.94 22.59 -11.53
N ASN A 2 6.26 21.90 -12.63
CA ASN A 2 5.30 21.08 -13.37
C ASN A 2 4.92 19.87 -12.51
N THR A 3 3.71 19.87 -11.95
CA THR A 3 3.08 18.67 -11.41
C THR A 3 1.98 18.24 -12.36
N LEU A 4 1.65 16.95 -12.41
CA LEU A 4 0.54 16.46 -13.24
C LEU A 4 -0.78 17.19 -12.93
N VAL A 5 -1.02 17.47 -11.64
CA VAL A 5 -2.18 18.28 -11.20
C VAL A 5 -2.11 19.70 -11.75
N GLY A 6 -0.93 20.33 -11.73
CA GLY A 6 -0.73 21.66 -12.32
C GLY A 6 -1.03 21.68 -13.82
N GLU A 7 -0.59 20.65 -14.56
CA GLU A 7 -0.86 20.50 -15.98
C GLU A 7 -2.37 20.35 -16.27
N VAL A 8 -3.09 19.56 -15.45
CA VAL A 8 -4.55 19.43 -15.54
C VAL A 8 -5.25 20.77 -15.25
N ILE A 9 -4.80 21.50 -14.23
CA ILE A 9 -5.36 22.82 -13.88
C ILE A 9 -5.17 23.82 -15.04
N GLU A 10 -4.00 23.85 -15.67
CA GLU A 10 -3.75 24.71 -16.83
C GLU A 10 -4.58 24.32 -18.06
N ALA A 11 -4.77 23.02 -18.28
CA ALA A 11 -5.66 22.54 -19.35
C ALA A 11 -7.12 22.98 -19.11
N LEU A 12 -7.61 22.89 -17.87
CA LEU A 12 -8.95 23.34 -17.49
C LEU A 12 -9.13 24.86 -17.66
N ARG A 13 -8.13 25.66 -17.27
CA ARG A 13 -8.12 27.13 -17.47
C ARG A 13 -8.16 27.51 -18.95
N THR A 14 -7.48 26.73 -19.79
CA THR A 14 -7.51 26.93 -21.24
C THR A 14 -8.89 26.63 -21.82
N LEU A 15 -9.54 25.57 -21.33
CA LEU A 15 -10.90 25.18 -21.74
C LEU A 15 -11.95 26.23 -21.34
N GLU A 16 -11.87 26.77 -20.12
CA GLU A 16 -12.71 27.87 -19.61
C GLU A 16 -12.69 29.07 -20.58
N LYS A 17 -11.50 29.55 -20.95
CA LYS A 17 -11.34 30.66 -21.89
C LYS A 17 -11.89 30.33 -23.28
N LYS A 18 -11.63 29.12 -23.78
CA LYS A 18 -12.03 28.71 -25.13
C LYS A 18 -13.54 28.54 -25.28
N GLN A 19 -14.22 28.04 -24.24
CA GLN A 19 -15.64 27.73 -24.28
C GLN A 19 -16.52 28.81 -23.65
N GLY A 20 -15.94 29.82 -22.99
CA GLY A 20 -16.68 30.88 -22.31
C GLY A 20 -17.51 30.38 -21.12
N ILE A 21 -17.10 29.26 -20.51
CA ILE A 21 -17.75 28.68 -19.33
C ILE A 21 -16.95 29.01 -18.07
N GLN A 22 -17.59 29.06 -16.91
CA GLN A 22 -16.89 29.21 -15.63
C GLN A 22 -16.46 27.85 -15.08
N VAL A 23 -15.19 27.73 -14.66
CA VAL A 23 -14.64 26.52 -14.04
C VAL A 23 -14.20 26.82 -12.61
N ARG A 24 -14.76 26.08 -11.64
CA ARG A 24 -14.32 26.11 -10.23
C ARG A 24 -13.49 24.86 -9.93
N ILE A 25 -12.29 25.06 -9.39
CA ILE A 25 -11.38 23.98 -9.01
C ILE A 25 -11.26 23.96 -7.49
N ASP A 26 -11.62 22.82 -6.89
CA ASP A 26 -11.48 22.54 -5.45
C ASP A 26 -10.59 21.29 -5.32
N PRO A 27 -9.26 21.43 -5.19
CA PRO A 27 -8.37 20.28 -5.12
C PRO A 27 -8.66 19.45 -3.85
N PRO A 28 -8.79 18.12 -3.95
CA PRO A 28 -9.00 17.29 -2.78
C PRO A 28 -7.76 17.25 -1.88
N ILE A 29 -7.96 16.74 -0.66
CA ILE A 29 -6.87 16.47 0.28
C ILE A 29 -5.85 15.57 -0.41
N THR A 30 -4.60 16.02 -0.41
CA THR A 30 -3.48 15.28 -0.99
C THR A 30 -2.79 14.46 0.09
N HIS A 31 -2.67 13.15 -0.14
CA HIS A 31 -1.86 12.28 0.70
C HIS A 31 -0.47 12.13 0.07
N LEU A 32 0.57 12.48 0.81
CA LEU A 32 1.95 12.31 0.35
C LEU A 32 2.33 10.81 0.33
N PRO A 33 3.19 10.37 -0.61
CA PRO A 33 3.77 9.04 -0.58
C PRO A 33 4.38 8.75 0.79
N THR A 34 4.10 7.57 1.34
CA THR A 34 4.53 7.21 2.70
C THR A 34 5.31 5.91 2.67
N SER A 35 6.55 5.97 3.12
CA SER A 35 7.38 4.77 3.28
C SER A 35 6.91 3.94 4.47
N LEU A 36 6.71 2.64 4.24
CA LEU A 36 6.48 1.68 5.31
C LEU A 36 7.80 1.31 6.02
N SER A 37 7.69 0.69 7.20
CA SER A 37 8.86 0.35 8.02
C SER A 37 9.76 -0.66 7.31
N ARG A 38 11.04 -0.31 7.11
CA ARG A 38 12.06 -1.20 6.52
C ARG A 38 12.19 -2.51 7.29
N GLU A 39 12.05 -2.47 8.61
CA GLU A 39 12.07 -3.66 9.47
C GLU A 39 10.88 -4.59 9.17
N MET A 40 9.68 -4.02 9.00
CA MET A 40 8.47 -4.79 8.67
C MET A 40 8.59 -5.42 7.29
N VAL A 41 8.96 -4.63 6.28
CA VAL A 41 9.15 -5.10 4.90
C VAL A 41 10.23 -6.20 4.84
N THR A 42 11.31 -6.05 5.60
CA THR A 42 12.38 -7.06 5.66
C THR A 42 11.92 -8.33 6.37
N THR A 43 11.20 -8.22 7.48
CA THR A 43 10.69 -9.37 8.22
C THR A 43 9.70 -10.17 7.37
N ILE A 44 8.77 -9.48 6.68
CA ILE A 44 7.82 -10.10 5.77
C ILE A 44 8.54 -10.84 4.63
N GLY A 45 9.52 -10.20 3.99
CA GLY A 45 10.30 -10.82 2.91
C GLY A 45 11.04 -12.07 3.39
N GLN A 46 11.71 -12.00 4.53
CA GLN A 46 12.40 -13.15 5.14
C GLN A 46 11.45 -14.31 5.43
N VAL A 47 10.24 -14.02 5.92
CA VAL A 47 9.22 -15.06 6.16
C VAL A 47 8.76 -15.69 4.85
N ALA A 48 8.52 -14.89 3.81
CA ALA A 48 8.16 -15.42 2.49
C ALA A 48 9.27 -16.32 1.91
N ASP A 49 10.54 -15.90 2.05
CA ASP A 49 11.71 -16.69 1.62
C ASP A 49 11.81 -18.02 2.40
N GLN A 50 11.61 -18.00 3.72
CA GLN A 50 11.61 -19.20 4.57
C GLN A 50 10.48 -20.19 4.23
N LEU A 51 9.33 -19.67 3.77
CA LEU A 51 8.21 -20.47 3.32
C LEU A 51 8.34 -20.91 1.85
N GLU A 52 9.45 -20.57 1.18
CA GLU A 52 9.71 -20.84 -0.23
C GLU A 52 8.61 -20.26 -1.16
N ILE A 53 8.03 -19.13 -0.76
CA ILE A 53 7.02 -18.41 -1.54
C ILE A 53 7.71 -17.31 -2.34
N ALA A 54 7.63 -17.42 -3.67
CA ALA A 54 8.14 -16.39 -4.57
C ALA A 54 7.51 -15.03 -4.24
N ASN A 55 8.35 -14.02 -4.05
CA ASN A 55 7.93 -12.69 -3.62
C ASN A 55 8.77 -11.60 -4.31
N LYS A 56 8.24 -10.37 -4.31
CA LYS A 56 8.94 -9.17 -4.75
C LYS A 56 8.55 -7.99 -3.87
N ARG A 57 9.47 -7.04 -3.69
CA ARG A 57 9.15 -5.75 -3.08
C ARG A 57 8.51 -4.85 -4.13
N MET A 58 7.47 -4.12 -3.74
CA MET A 58 6.79 -3.17 -4.61
C MET A 58 6.10 -2.07 -3.80
N ASP A 59 5.86 -0.94 -4.44
CA ASP A 59 5.02 0.14 -3.92
C ASP A 59 3.54 -0.16 -4.15
N SER A 60 2.67 0.36 -3.28
CA SER A 60 1.23 0.34 -3.52
C SER A 60 0.81 1.54 -4.36
N GLY A 61 0.07 1.28 -5.44
CA GLY A 61 -0.60 2.33 -6.22
C GLY A 61 -1.90 2.84 -5.58
N ALA A 62 -2.44 2.11 -4.60
CA ALA A 62 -3.66 2.45 -3.88
C ALA A 62 -3.37 2.94 -2.46
N GLY A 63 -4.24 3.82 -1.95
CA GLY A 63 -4.23 4.22 -0.55
C GLY A 63 -4.75 3.09 0.35
N HIS A 64 -4.09 2.90 1.49
CA HIS A 64 -4.47 1.92 2.51
C HIS A 64 -4.32 2.52 3.91
N ASP A 65 -5.03 2.00 4.91
CA ASP A 65 -4.91 2.45 6.30
C ASP A 65 -3.48 2.33 6.84
N ALA A 66 -2.69 1.38 6.33
CA ALA A 66 -1.28 1.24 6.63
C ALA A 66 -0.47 2.53 6.37
N GLN A 67 -0.87 3.34 5.38
CA GLN A 67 -0.29 4.66 5.11
C GLN A 67 -0.46 5.60 6.30
N ASN A 68 -1.67 5.66 6.87
CA ASN A 68 -1.98 6.47 8.04
C ASN A 68 -1.29 5.90 9.30
N MET A 69 -1.27 4.57 9.44
CA MET A 69 -0.61 3.90 10.55
C MET A 69 0.90 4.10 10.58
N ALA A 70 1.56 4.22 9.42
CA ALA A 70 3.00 4.42 9.31
C ALA A 70 3.49 5.70 10.02
N ALA A 71 2.62 6.70 10.20
CA ALA A 71 2.93 7.90 10.98
C ALA A 71 2.93 7.68 12.50
N LYS A 72 2.39 6.55 12.98
CA LYS A 72 2.16 6.27 14.40
C LYS A 72 2.91 5.03 14.90
N THR A 73 3.16 4.06 14.04
CA THR A 73 3.79 2.80 14.40
C THR A 73 4.50 2.17 13.20
N LYS A 74 5.26 1.10 13.46
CA LYS A 74 5.86 0.27 12.41
C LYS A 74 4.72 -0.46 11.66
N ALA A 75 4.48 -0.04 10.42
CA ALA A 75 3.52 -0.67 9.52
C ALA A 75 4.24 -1.41 8.38
N GLY A 76 3.60 -2.47 7.89
CA GLY A 76 4.00 -3.27 6.73
C GLY A 76 2.77 -3.83 6.04
N MET A 77 2.88 -4.16 4.76
CA MET A 77 1.79 -4.75 3.97
C MET A 77 2.27 -6.02 3.26
N ILE A 78 1.34 -6.95 3.05
CA ILE A 78 1.54 -8.16 2.24
C ILE A 78 0.51 -8.10 1.12
N PHE A 79 0.97 -8.15 -0.12
CA PHE A 79 0.09 -8.22 -1.28
C PHE A 79 0.02 -9.63 -1.82
N VAL A 80 -1.15 -10.01 -2.31
CA VAL A 80 -1.40 -11.21 -3.09
C VAL A 80 -1.94 -10.81 -4.46
N PRO A 81 -1.73 -11.61 -5.53
CA PRO A 81 -2.15 -11.22 -6.87
C PRO A 81 -3.67 -11.26 -7.05
N SER A 82 -4.25 -10.18 -7.57
CA SER A 82 -5.60 -10.20 -8.14
C SER A 82 -5.54 -10.67 -9.60
N VAL A 83 -6.45 -11.56 -10.00
CA VAL A 83 -6.57 -12.03 -11.39
C VAL A 83 -6.84 -10.84 -12.31
N ASP A 84 -6.04 -10.75 -13.37
CA ASP A 84 -6.01 -9.67 -14.35
C ASP A 84 -5.82 -8.25 -13.76
N GLY A 85 -5.39 -8.14 -12.50
CA GLY A 85 -5.25 -6.87 -11.80
C GLY A 85 -6.57 -6.13 -11.57
N ILE A 86 -7.71 -6.82 -11.67
CA ILE A 86 -9.04 -6.22 -11.48
C ILE A 86 -9.26 -5.95 -10.00
N SER A 87 -9.74 -4.75 -9.68
CA SER A 87 -10.22 -4.37 -8.36
C SER A 87 -11.36 -3.35 -8.45
N HIS A 88 -12.11 -3.15 -7.36
CA HIS A 88 -13.31 -2.30 -7.30
C HIS A 88 -14.39 -2.70 -8.32
N ALA A 89 -14.47 -3.99 -8.64
CA ALA A 89 -15.42 -4.54 -9.58
C ALA A 89 -15.94 -5.90 -9.10
N PRO A 90 -17.15 -6.33 -9.48
CA PRO A 90 -17.68 -7.65 -9.11
C PRO A 90 -16.82 -8.84 -9.57
N MET A 91 -15.97 -8.64 -10.58
CA MET A 91 -15.05 -9.67 -11.09
C MET A 91 -13.71 -9.69 -10.36
N GLU A 92 -13.52 -8.85 -9.34
CA GLU A 92 -12.34 -8.90 -8.47
C GLU A 92 -12.21 -10.30 -7.86
N TRP A 93 -11.06 -10.94 -8.13
CA TRP A 93 -10.82 -12.32 -7.72
C TRP A 93 -9.34 -12.54 -7.42
N THR A 94 -9.06 -13.30 -6.38
CA THR A 94 -7.73 -13.78 -6.01
C THR A 94 -7.81 -15.29 -5.87
N ASN A 95 -6.88 -16.02 -6.49
CA ASN A 95 -6.86 -17.48 -6.41
C ASN A 95 -6.68 -17.94 -4.95
N TRP A 96 -7.43 -18.97 -4.54
CA TRP A 96 -7.37 -19.51 -3.18
C TRP A 96 -5.97 -19.86 -2.70
N ARG A 97 -5.11 -20.37 -3.60
CA ARG A 97 -3.71 -20.69 -3.30
C ARG A 97 -2.90 -19.45 -2.94
N ASP A 98 -3.18 -18.33 -3.58
CA ASP A 98 -2.48 -17.07 -3.29
C ASP A 98 -3.01 -16.43 -2.00
N ILE A 99 -4.32 -16.56 -1.73
CA ILE A 99 -4.91 -16.21 -0.42
C ILE A 99 -4.23 -17.01 0.69
N GLU A 100 -4.17 -18.35 0.56
CA GLU A 100 -3.53 -19.25 1.54
C GLU A 100 -2.07 -18.85 1.77
N ARG A 101 -1.30 -18.62 0.72
CA ARG A 101 0.10 -18.16 0.80
C ARG A 101 0.22 -16.84 1.53
N GLY A 102 -0.59 -15.84 1.17
CA GLY A 102 -0.61 -14.53 1.83
C GLY A 102 -0.94 -14.65 3.32
N THR A 103 -1.93 -15.46 3.67
CA THR A 103 -2.30 -15.74 5.06
C THR A 103 -1.17 -16.45 5.81
N ARG A 104 -0.50 -17.45 5.21
CA ARG A 104 0.65 -18.13 5.85
C ARG A 104 1.80 -17.18 6.12
N VAL A 105 2.14 -16.31 5.17
CA VAL A 105 3.17 -15.27 5.38
C VAL A 105 2.77 -14.32 6.50
N LEU A 106 1.51 -13.88 6.54
CA LEU A 106 1.00 -13.03 7.63
C LEU A 106 1.12 -13.72 8.99
N THR A 107 0.66 -14.97 9.11
CA THR A 107 0.68 -15.73 10.35
C THR A 107 2.10 -15.91 10.90
N GLU A 108 3.03 -16.38 10.08
CA GLU A 108 4.41 -16.59 10.53
C GLU A 108 5.14 -15.25 10.80
N THR A 109 4.81 -14.18 10.07
CA THR A 109 5.31 -12.83 10.37
C THR A 109 4.87 -12.37 11.75
N LEU A 110 3.58 -12.50 12.07
CA LEU A 110 3.03 -12.11 13.38
C LEU A 110 3.64 -12.92 14.52
N LYS A 111 3.82 -14.23 14.32
CA LYS A 111 4.49 -15.12 15.28
C LYS A 111 5.93 -14.69 15.55
N ASN A 112 6.70 -14.39 14.50
CA ASN A 112 8.08 -13.90 14.62
C ASN A 112 8.14 -12.56 15.37
N LEU A 113 7.24 -11.63 15.08
CA LEU A 113 7.19 -10.33 15.75
C LEU A 113 6.78 -10.44 17.23
N SER A 114 5.82 -11.31 17.54
CA SER A 114 5.38 -11.59 18.92
C SER A 114 6.52 -12.16 19.77
N GLN A 115 7.28 -13.11 19.23
CA GLN A 115 8.39 -13.74 19.95
C GLN A 115 9.59 -12.81 20.15
N LYS A 116 9.87 -11.90 19.20
CA LYS A 116 10.92 -10.88 19.35
C LYS A 116 10.63 -9.94 20.53
N ASN A 117 9.39 -9.57 20.76
CA ASN A 117 8.99 -8.68 21.86
C ASN A 117 9.03 -9.35 23.24
N ASN A 118 8.94 -10.68 23.32
CA ASN A 118 9.02 -11.40 24.59
C ASN A 118 10.42 -11.43 25.23
N LYS A 119 11.50 -11.14 24.48
CA LYS A 119 12.85 -11.08 25.06
C LYS A 119 13.15 -9.78 25.83
N THR A 120 12.32 -8.75 25.65
CA THR A 120 12.57 -7.41 26.22
C THR A 120 11.50 -6.98 27.23
N MET A 121 10.32 -7.64 27.26
CA MET A 121 9.16 -7.17 28.03
C MET A 121 9.03 -7.78 29.44
N TRP A 122 9.79 -8.84 29.78
CA TRP A 122 9.73 -9.51 31.09
C TRP A 122 11.12 -9.68 31.73
N LYS A 123 11.93 -8.62 31.72
CA LYS A 123 13.01 -8.47 32.70
C LYS A 123 12.53 -7.51 33.78
N ALA A 124 11.68 -8.02 34.67
CA ALA A 124 11.51 -7.48 36.01
C ALA A 124 12.50 -8.18 36.94
#